data_AF-A0A166BNN9-F1
#
_entry.id   AF-A0A166BNN9-F1
#
_cell.length_a   1.000
_cell.length_b   1.000
_cell.length_c   1.000
_cell.angle_alpha   90.00
_cell.angle_beta   90.00
_cell.angle_gamma   90.00
#
_symmetry.space_group_name_H-M   'P 1'
#
loop_
_entity.id
_entity.type
_entity.pdbx_description
1 polymer ?
#
loop_
_entity_poly.entity_id
_entity_poly.type
_entity_poly.pdbx_seq_one_letter_code
_entity_poly.pdbx_strand_id
1 'polypeptide(L)'
;MEVKAGSVEERIINASFDVLEKEGYSGATTKKIAKKANINEVTLFRKFKSKHRLMEIVKEYYSDYLINQLEEIFQFNDEISFEEYSKNCFYKIVNLSDNELNIIKIGLEEVRNPGDEQLFSKTSDMIINKLTEFFKIKIAKKEIKKVNPHVLALNMFSILFESMILWKVYGKSPHYDIDQYVKDFLEIIINGIKCEV
;
A
#
# COMPACT_ATOMS: atom_id res chain seq x y z
N MET A 1 16.62 -2.25 11.90
CA MET A 1 17.58 -1.27 12.49
C MET A 1 16.78 -0.03 12.82
N GLU A 2 16.85 0.53 14.03
CA GLU A 2 16.06 1.73 14.36
C GLU A 2 16.65 2.96 13.65
N VAL A 3 15.94 3.47 12.64
CA VAL A 3 16.35 4.64 11.84
C VAL A 3 15.69 5.88 12.44
N LYS A 4 16.50 6.80 12.96
CA LYS A 4 16.01 8.05 13.55
C LYS A 4 15.76 9.10 12.47
N ALA A 5 14.69 9.87 12.62
CA ALA A 5 14.42 11.03 11.77
C ALA A 5 15.60 12.02 11.80
N GLY A 6 16.00 12.51 10.62
CA GLY A 6 17.14 13.40 10.42
C GLY A 6 18.52 12.72 10.47
N SER A 7 18.58 11.39 10.64
CA SER A 7 19.87 10.68 10.72
C SER A 7 20.57 10.55 9.36
N VAL A 8 21.87 10.24 9.40
CA VAL A 8 22.63 9.92 8.19
C VAL A 8 22.10 8.63 7.55
N GLU A 9 21.66 7.67 8.36
CA GLU A 9 21.02 6.43 7.94
C GLU A 9 19.76 6.70 7.11
N GLU A 10 18.85 7.54 7.60
CA GLU A 10 17.64 7.93 6.88
C GLU A 10 17.97 8.61 5.55
N ARG A 11 18.94 9.55 5.55
CA ARG A 11 19.41 10.18 4.31
C ARG A 11 19.95 9.18 3.30
N ILE A 12 20.67 8.15 3.76
CA ILE A 12 21.18 7.08 2.88
C ILE A 12 20.03 6.22 2.36
N ILE A 13 19.05 5.89 3.20
CA ILE A 13 17.86 5.12 2.81
C ILE A 13 17.06 5.86 1.74
N ASN A 14 16.73 7.13 1.97
CA ASN A 14 15.98 7.94 1.01
C ASN A 14 16.75 8.13 -0.30
N ALA A 15 18.06 8.40 -0.22
CA ALA A 15 18.90 8.46 -1.41
C ALA A 15 18.98 7.13 -2.16
N SER A 16 18.93 6.01 -1.45
CA SER A 16 18.94 4.68 -2.04
C SER A 16 17.65 4.41 -2.80
N PHE A 17 16.51 4.71 -2.18
CA PHE A 17 15.19 4.58 -2.79
C PHE A 17 15.08 5.40 -4.07
N ASP A 18 15.46 6.67 -4.03
CA ASP A 18 15.39 7.53 -5.21
C ASP A 18 16.29 7.08 -6.38
N VAL A 19 17.44 6.47 -6.08
CA VAL A 19 18.32 5.92 -7.14
C VAL A 19 17.75 4.60 -7.65
N LEU A 20 17.23 3.76 -6.76
CA LEU A 20 16.57 2.50 -7.11
C LEU A 20 15.38 2.73 -8.04
N GLU A 21 14.52 3.70 -7.71
CA GLU A 21 13.36 4.07 -8.52
C GLU A 21 13.77 4.50 -9.95
N LYS A 22 14.83 5.30 -10.07
CA LYS A 22 15.23 5.89 -11.37
C LYS A 22 16.04 4.96 -12.24
N GLU A 23 16.82 4.07 -11.63
CA GLU A 23 17.86 3.31 -12.34
C GLU A 23 17.75 1.79 -12.15
N GLY A 24 16.75 1.33 -11.39
CA GLY A 24 16.55 -0.06 -11.03
C GLY A 24 17.65 -0.61 -10.12
N TYR A 25 17.49 -1.88 -9.71
CA TYR A 25 18.44 -2.53 -8.82
C TYR A 25 19.86 -2.50 -9.40
N SER A 26 20.06 -2.87 -10.66
CA SER A 26 21.38 -2.91 -11.30
C SER A 26 22.06 -1.54 -11.38
N GLY A 27 21.30 -0.48 -11.70
CA GLY A 27 21.84 0.88 -11.86
C GLY A 27 22.17 1.59 -10.54
N ALA A 28 21.53 1.19 -9.44
CA ALA A 28 21.74 1.76 -8.12
C ALA A 28 23.08 1.37 -7.48
N THR A 29 24.17 1.98 -7.90
CA THR A 29 25.51 1.73 -7.33
C THR A 29 25.73 2.47 -6.01
N THR A 30 26.53 1.91 -5.11
CA THR A 30 26.90 2.52 -3.82
C THR A 30 27.50 3.91 -4.00
N LYS A 31 28.27 4.13 -5.07
CA LYS A 31 28.82 5.44 -5.43
C LYS A 31 27.74 6.48 -5.76
N LYS A 32 26.71 6.11 -6.54
CA LYS A 32 25.59 7.02 -6.87
C LYS A 32 24.76 7.33 -5.63
N ILE A 33 24.48 6.33 -4.81
CA ILE A 33 23.76 6.49 -3.55
C ILE A 33 24.53 7.42 -2.61
N ALA A 34 25.82 7.18 -2.40
CA ALA A 34 26.66 8.01 -1.54
C ALA A 34 26.73 9.47 -2.03
N LYS A 35 26.87 9.66 -3.36
CA LYS A 35 26.82 10.99 -3.98
C LYS A 35 25.49 11.68 -3.71
N LYS A 36 24.36 10.98 -3.91
CA LYS A 36 23.02 11.53 -3.69
C LYS A 36 22.75 11.84 -2.21
N ALA A 37 23.18 10.96 -1.32
CA ALA A 37 23.11 11.16 0.13
C ALA A 37 24.09 12.24 0.63
N ASN A 38 24.95 12.79 -0.22
CA ASN A 38 26.01 13.74 0.13
C ASN A 38 26.92 13.23 1.27
N ILE A 39 27.49 12.04 1.07
CA ILE A 39 28.46 11.40 1.97
C ILE A 39 29.59 10.73 1.17
N ASN A 40 30.65 10.33 1.88
CA ASN A 40 31.68 9.47 1.29
C ASN A 40 31.16 8.02 1.16
N GLU A 41 31.43 7.35 0.05
CA GLU A 41 31.08 5.94 -0.19
C GLU A 41 31.61 5.00 0.90
N VAL A 42 32.78 5.29 1.48
CA VAL A 42 33.33 4.54 2.62
C VAL A 42 32.41 4.61 3.85
N THR A 43 31.71 5.73 4.06
CA THR A 43 30.74 5.88 5.16
C THR A 43 29.52 4.99 4.95
N LEU A 44 29.04 4.88 3.71
CA LEU A 44 27.95 3.98 3.34
C LEU A 44 28.33 2.53 3.62
N PHE A 45 29.50 2.08 3.15
CA PHE A 45 29.99 0.72 3.41
C PHE A 45 30.18 0.42 4.91
N ARG A 46 30.69 1.38 5.69
CA ARG A 46 30.87 1.20 7.13
C ARG A 46 29.54 0.92 7.85
N LYS A 47 28.47 1.64 7.46
CA LYS A 47 27.12 1.51 8.05
C LYS A 47 26.38 0.26 7.55
N PHE A 48 26.33 0.05 6.23
CA PHE A 48 25.43 -0.95 5.62
C PHE A 48 26.11 -2.23 5.15
N LYS A 49 27.45 -2.30 5.14
CA LYS A 49 28.28 -3.44 4.74
C LYS A 49 28.23 -3.83 3.27
N SER A 50 27.04 -3.92 2.66
CA SER A 50 26.87 -4.27 1.26
C SER A 50 25.67 -3.54 0.64
N LYS A 51 25.66 -3.44 -0.69
CA LYS A 51 24.49 -2.94 -1.44
C LYS A 51 23.25 -3.78 -1.15
N HIS A 52 23.38 -5.10 -1.16
CA HIS A 52 22.27 -6.01 -0.91
C HIS A 52 21.64 -5.73 0.46
N ARG A 53 22.46 -5.64 1.52
CA ARG A 53 21.96 -5.32 2.87
C ARG A 53 21.33 -3.94 2.97
N LEU A 54 21.86 -2.95 2.26
CA LEU A 54 21.25 -1.62 2.17
C LEU A 54 19.85 -1.71 1.52
N MET A 55 19.70 -2.48 0.44
CA MET A 55 18.40 -2.64 -0.23
C MET A 55 17.39 -3.36 0.65
N GLU A 56 17.79 -4.39 1.41
CA GLU A 56 16.91 -5.02 2.42
C GLU A 56 16.39 -4.00 3.44
N ILE A 57 17.27 -3.15 3.97
CA ILE A 57 16.90 -2.13 4.96
C ILE A 57 16.00 -1.05 4.34
N VAL A 58 16.25 -0.66 3.08
CA VAL A 58 15.39 0.28 2.36
C VAL A 58 13.99 -0.31 2.21
N LYS A 59 13.88 -1.57 1.77
CA LYS A 59 12.60 -2.27 1.65
C LYS A 59 11.87 -2.37 2.98
N GLU A 60 12.55 -2.76 4.06
CA GLU A 60 12.00 -2.84 5.42
C GLU A 60 11.47 -1.47 5.88
N TYR A 61 12.26 -0.41 5.70
CA TYR A 61 11.88 0.95 6.11
C TYR A 61 10.62 1.46 5.39
N TYR A 62 10.56 1.31 4.06
CA TYR A 62 9.39 1.74 3.30
C TYR A 62 8.19 0.80 3.46
N SER A 63 8.43 -0.47 3.80
CA SER A 63 7.37 -1.41 4.19
C SER A 63 6.69 -0.96 5.47
N ASP A 64 7.46 -0.67 6.51
CA ASP A 64 6.92 -0.22 7.78
C ASP A 64 6.22 1.13 7.62
N TYR A 65 6.80 2.05 6.83
CA TYR A 65 6.15 3.32 6.48
C TYR A 65 4.79 3.10 5.82
N LEU A 66 4.71 2.26 4.78
CA LEU A 66 3.46 1.99 4.06
C LEU A 66 2.44 1.28 4.94
N ILE A 67 2.87 0.31 5.76
CA ILE A 67 2.00 -0.39 6.72
C ILE A 67 1.37 0.61 7.69
N ASN A 68 2.16 1.51 8.29
CA ASN A 68 1.64 2.51 9.23
C ASN A 68 0.58 3.41 8.57
N GLN A 69 0.82 3.87 7.33
CA GLN A 69 -0.16 4.67 6.59
C GLN A 69 -1.45 3.87 6.33
N LEU A 70 -1.33 2.61 5.91
CA LEU A 70 -2.49 1.76 5.65
C LEU A 70 -3.25 1.41 6.94
N GLU A 71 -2.57 1.21 8.07
CA GLU A 71 -3.22 0.98 9.35
C GLU A 71 -4.11 2.15 9.77
N GLU A 72 -3.68 3.39 9.55
CA GLU A 72 -4.49 4.60 9.78
C GLU A 72 -5.69 4.69 8.81
N ILE A 73 -5.52 4.24 7.56
CA ILE A 73 -6.57 4.26 6.55
C ILE A 73 -7.68 3.25 6.88
N PHE A 74 -7.30 2.05 7.29
CA PHE A 74 -8.22 0.95 7.63
C PHE A 74 -8.54 0.87 9.13
N GLN A 75 -8.22 1.92 9.89
CA GLN A 75 -8.74 2.09 11.23
C GLN A 75 -10.23 2.42 11.15
N PHE A 76 -11.03 1.70 11.93
CA PHE A 76 -12.47 1.91 12.01
C PHE A 76 -12.92 2.18 13.44
N ASN A 77 -14.06 2.85 13.57
CA ASN A 77 -14.84 2.99 14.79
C ASN A 77 -16.16 2.23 14.60
N ASP A 78 -16.71 1.60 15.62
CA ASP A 78 -17.90 0.76 15.48
C ASP A 78 -19.14 1.54 14.99
N GLU A 79 -19.18 2.85 15.21
CA GLU A 79 -20.29 3.74 14.85
C GLU A 79 -20.29 4.20 13.39
N ILE A 80 -19.16 4.13 12.67
CA ILE A 80 -19.10 4.59 11.28
C ILE A 80 -19.93 3.68 10.37
N SER A 81 -20.76 4.21 9.48
CA SER A 81 -21.55 3.35 8.58
C SER A 81 -20.66 2.57 7.59
N PHE A 82 -21.16 1.44 7.07
CA PHE A 82 -20.47 0.69 6.00
C PHE A 82 -20.12 1.57 4.79
N GLU A 83 -21.08 2.39 4.35
CA GLU A 83 -20.94 3.25 3.18
C GLU A 83 -19.88 4.33 3.41
N GLU A 84 -19.95 5.03 4.54
CA GLU A 84 -19.00 6.09 4.89
C GLU A 84 -17.58 5.55 5.08
N TYR A 85 -17.43 4.41 5.77
CA TYR A 85 -16.13 3.77 5.93
C TYR A 85 -15.53 3.37 4.58
N SER A 86 -16.32 2.72 3.73
CA SER A 86 -15.86 2.29 2.42
C SER A 86 -15.45 3.48 1.56
N LYS A 87 -16.25 4.55 1.58
CA LYS A 87 -15.92 5.83 0.94
C LYS A 87 -14.57 6.37 1.42
N ASN A 88 -14.39 6.47 2.74
CA ASN A 88 -13.16 6.98 3.33
C ASN A 88 -11.94 6.12 2.97
N CYS A 89 -12.06 4.78 2.97
CA CYS A 89 -10.98 3.90 2.55
C CYS A 89 -10.60 4.11 1.08
N PHE A 90 -11.56 4.18 0.16
CA PHE A 90 -11.28 4.44 -1.26
C PHE A 90 -10.55 5.76 -1.45
N TYR A 91 -11.06 6.85 -0.86
CA TYR A 91 -10.44 8.17 -0.98
C TYR A 91 -9.01 8.21 -0.48
N LYS A 92 -8.80 7.69 0.73
CA LYS A 92 -7.47 7.71 1.32
C LYS A 92 -6.49 6.81 0.57
N ILE A 93 -6.92 5.66 0.04
CA ILE A 93 -6.07 4.80 -0.80
C ILE A 93 -5.70 5.48 -2.10
N VAL A 94 -6.64 6.13 -2.78
CA VAL A 94 -6.34 6.87 -4.01
C VAL A 94 -5.35 8.00 -3.72
N ASN A 95 -5.57 8.78 -2.66
CA ASN A 95 -4.66 9.86 -2.26
C ASN A 95 -3.27 9.34 -1.82
N LEU A 96 -3.21 8.22 -1.10
CA LEU A 96 -1.94 7.56 -0.77
C LEU A 96 -1.20 7.16 -2.05
N SER A 97 -1.91 6.58 -3.02
CA SER A 97 -1.33 6.16 -4.29
C SER A 97 -0.84 7.31 -5.17
N ASP A 98 -1.36 8.53 -4.99
CA ASP A 98 -0.83 9.73 -5.67
C ASP A 98 0.56 10.14 -5.16
N ASN A 99 0.82 9.91 -3.87
CA ASN A 99 2.06 10.32 -3.23
C ASN A 99 3.11 9.19 -3.18
N GLU A 100 2.65 7.95 -3.02
CA GLU A 100 3.49 6.78 -2.73
C GLU A 100 3.56 5.75 -3.88
N LEU A 101 3.19 6.16 -5.10
CA LEU A 101 3.14 5.27 -6.27
C LEU A 101 4.42 4.46 -6.49
N ASN A 102 5.58 5.06 -6.18
CA ASN A 102 6.88 4.43 -6.38
C ASN A 102 7.15 3.31 -5.37
N ILE A 103 6.71 3.46 -4.11
CA ILE A 103 6.78 2.38 -3.10
C ILE A 103 5.91 1.22 -3.57
N ILE A 104 4.69 1.52 -4.05
CA ILE A 104 3.76 0.52 -4.58
C ILE A 104 4.38 -0.23 -5.76
N LYS A 105 4.99 0.47 -6.72
CA LYS A 105 5.68 -0.15 -7.86
C LYS A 105 6.81 -1.09 -7.43
N ILE A 106 7.62 -0.69 -6.45
CA ILE A 106 8.68 -1.53 -5.91
C ILE A 106 8.07 -2.80 -5.27
N GLY A 107 6.99 -2.67 -4.49
CA GLY A 107 6.27 -3.83 -3.95
C GLY A 107 5.73 -4.78 -5.01
N LEU A 108 5.26 -4.25 -6.16
CA LEU A 108 4.80 -5.06 -7.29
C LEU A 108 5.95 -5.82 -7.99
N GLU A 109 7.16 -5.25 -8.02
CA GLU A 109 8.33 -5.95 -8.55
C GLU A 109 8.73 -7.16 -7.69
N GLU A 110 8.48 -7.13 -6.38
CA GLU A 110 8.72 -8.26 -5.47
C GLU A 110 7.85 -9.47 -5.82
N VAL A 111 6.59 -9.24 -6.20
CA VAL A 111 5.67 -10.33 -6.61
C VAL A 111 6.20 -11.12 -7.81
N ARG A 112 7.04 -10.51 -8.64
CA ARG A 112 7.65 -11.17 -9.80
C ARG A 112 8.90 -12.00 -9.43
N ASN A 113 9.42 -11.87 -8.22
CA ASN A 113 10.66 -12.49 -7.76
C ASN A 113 10.40 -13.40 -6.55
N PRO A 114 10.26 -14.73 -6.77
CA PRO A 114 10.00 -15.68 -5.68
C PRO A 114 11.07 -15.58 -4.58
N GLY A 115 10.66 -15.37 -3.34
CA GLY A 115 11.53 -15.22 -2.16
C GLY A 115 11.68 -13.79 -1.62
N ASP A 116 11.20 -12.78 -2.36
CA ASP A 116 11.23 -11.36 -1.97
C ASP A 116 9.87 -10.82 -1.48
N GLU A 117 8.85 -11.69 -1.34
CA GLU A 117 7.43 -11.37 -1.11
C GLU A 117 7.11 -10.80 0.29
N GLN A 118 7.77 -9.74 0.74
CA GLN A 118 7.57 -9.21 2.08
C GLN A 118 6.60 -8.03 2.12
N LEU A 119 6.68 -7.08 1.19
CA LEU A 119 5.85 -5.88 1.29
C LEU A 119 4.39 -6.15 0.92
N PHE A 120 4.18 -6.70 -0.28
CA PHE A 120 2.83 -6.89 -0.83
C PHE A 120 1.99 -7.85 0.00
N SER A 121 2.62 -8.95 0.45
CA SER A 121 1.97 -9.96 1.28
C SER A 121 1.55 -9.38 2.64
N LYS A 122 2.49 -8.76 3.39
CA LYS A 122 2.21 -8.18 4.72
C LYS A 122 1.12 -7.11 4.68
N THR A 123 1.18 -6.21 3.69
CA THR A 123 0.19 -5.15 3.53
C THR A 123 -1.18 -5.71 3.18
N SER A 124 -1.26 -6.66 2.25
CA SER A 124 -2.51 -7.33 1.86
C SER A 124 -3.16 -8.06 3.05
N ASP A 125 -2.38 -8.86 3.79
CA ASP A 125 -2.87 -9.60 4.96
C ASP A 125 -3.41 -8.67 6.04
N MET A 126 -2.68 -7.58 6.34
CA MET A 126 -3.11 -6.59 7.31
C MET A 126 -4.45 -5.96 6.91
N ILE A 127 -4.59 -5.53 5.65
CA ILE A 127 -5.81 -4.89 5.15
C ILE A 127 -6.99 -5.87 5.18
N ILE A 128 -6.80 -7.09 4.67
CA ILE A 128 -7.86 -8.12 4.63
C ILE A 128 -8.32 -8.45 6.06
N ASN A 129 -7.40 -8.56 7.01
CA ASN A 129 -7.74 -8.82 8.41
C ASN A 129 -8.54 -7.66 9.02
N LYS A 130 -8.12 -6.41 8.84
CA LYS A 130 -8.85 -5.22 9.33
C LYS A 130 -10.26 -5.13 8.75
N LEU A 131 -10.41 -5.33 7.43
CA LEU A 131 -11.71 -5.36 6.76
C LEU A 131 -12.58 -6.52 7.25
N THR A 132 -11.99 -7.69 7.48
CA THR A 132 -12.72 -8.85 8.01
C THR A 132 -13.29 -8.56 9.40
N GLU A 133 -12.51 -7.96 10.30
CA GLU A 133 -13.00 -7.57 11.63
C GLU A 133 -14.10 -6.50 11.55
N PHE A 134 -13.90 -5.48 10.71
CA PHE A 134 -14.93 -4.47 10.45
C PHE A 134 -16.25 -5.12 10.00
N PHE A 135 -16.20 -6.05 9.03
CA PHE A 135 -17.41 -6.70 8.53
C PHE A 135 -18.08 -7.63 9.54
N LYS A 136 -17.33 -8.30 10.41
CA LYS A 136 -17.93 -9.06 11.52
C LYS A 136 -18.80 -8.17 12.41
N ILE A 137 -18.31 -6.97 12.74
CA ILE A 137 -19.03 -6.00 13.58
C ILE A 137 -20.29 -5.50 12.86
N LYS A 138 -20.17 -5.14 11.58
CA LYS A 138 -21.31 -4.65 10.79
C LYS A 138 -22.39 -5.71 10.55
N ILE A 139 -22.00 -6.97 10.40
CA ILE A 139 -22.95 -8.09 10.34
C ILE A 139 -23.62 -8.29 11.71
N ALA A 140 -22.88 -8.24 12.81
CA ALA A 140 -23.44 -8.38 14.16
C ALA A 140 -24.45 -7.27 14.50
N LYS A 141 -24.19 -6.04 14.05
CA LYS A 141 -25.11 -4.89 14.16
C LYS A 141 -26.30 -4.95 13.18
N LYS A 142 -26.35 -5.94 12.27
CA LYS A 142 -27.35 -6.09 11.20
C LYS A 142 -27.36 -4.92 10.20
N GLU A 143 -26.26 -4.17 10.08
CA GLU A 143 -26.08 -3.15 9.05
C GLU A 143 -25.82 -3.79 7.67
N ILE A 144 -25.17 -4.97 7.66
CA ILE A 144 -24.88 -5.74 6.46
C ILE A 144 -25.54 -7.12 6.58
N LYS A 145 -26.03 -7.65 5.45
CA LYS A 145 -26.56 -9.02 5.34
C LYS A 145 -25.56 -10.08 5.83
N LYS A 146 -26.06 -11.21 6.32
CA LYS A 146 -25.21 -12.33 6.76
C LYS A 146 -24.50 -12.97 5.57
N VAL A 147 -23.22 -12.66 5.42
CA VAL A 147 -22.30 -13.21 4.41
C VAL A 147 -21.00 -13.68 5.07
N ASN A 148 -20.12 -14.32 4.31
CA ASN A 148 -18.78 -14.62 4.81
C ASN A 148 -17.94 -13.31 4.85
N PRO A 149 -17.54 -12.82 6.04
CA PRO A 149 -16.87 -11.52 6.16
C PRO A 149 -15.48 -11.50 5.51
N HIS A 150 -14.75 -12.62 5.52
CA HIS A 150 -13.44 -12.72 4.89
C HIS A 150 -13.56 -12.66 3.35
N VAL A 151 -14.58 -13.31 2.78
CA VAL A 151 -14.84 -13.21 1.33
C VAL A 151 -15.20 -11.78 0.95
N LEU A 152 -16.01 -11.09 1.75
CA LEU A 152 -16.36 -9.69 1.49
C LEU A 152 -15.12 -8.78 1.61
N ALA A 153 -14.27 -8.98 2.62
CA ALA A 153 -12.98 -8.30 2.78
C ALA A 153 -12.07 -8.47 1.57
N LEU A 154 -11.89 -9.71 1.11
CA LEU A 154 -11.08 -10.01 -0.06
C LEU A 154 -11.63 -9.29 -1.31
N ASN A 155 -12.94 -9.34 -1.56
CA ASN A 155 -13.54 -8.70 -2.73
C ASN A 155 -13.40 -7.16 -2.68
N MET A 156 -13.67 -6.55 -1.53
CA MET A 156 -13.50 -5.10 -1.36
C MET A 156 -12.03 -4.70 -1.57
N PHE A 157 -11.09 -5.44 -1.00
CA PHE A 157 -9.66 -5.20 -1.19
C PHE A 157 -9.24 -5.38 -2.66
N SER A 158 -9.67 -6.45 -3.33
CA SER A 158 -9.36 -6.69 -4.74
C SER A 158 -9.83 -5.53 -5.61
N ILE A 159 -11.03 -5.00 -5.37
CA ILE A 159 -11.57 -3.90 -6.18
C ILE A 159 -10.83 -2.60 -5.86
N LEU A 160 -10.57 -2.29 -4.59
CA LEU A 160 -9.73 -1.16 -4.19
C LEU A 160 -8.37 -1.20 -4.90
N PHE A 161 -7.70 -2.35 -4.80
CA PHE A 161 -6.36 -2.55 -5.34
C PHE A 161 -6.35 -2.48 -6.87
N GLU A 162 -7.22 -3.22 -7.55
CA GLU A 162 -7.29 -3.22 -9.01
C GLU A 162 -7.69 -1.85 -9.56
N SER A 163 -8.60 -1.12 -8.90
CA SER A 163 -8.95 0.26 -9.28
C SER A 163 -7.71 1.15 -9.23
N MET A 164 -6.93 1.06 -8.15
CA MET A 164 -5.67 1.81 -8.02
C MET A 164 -4.68 1.47 -9.14
N ILE A 165 -4.49 0.19 -9.47
CA ILE A 165 -3.61 -0.24 -10.55
C ILE A 165 -4.09 0.29 -11.91
N LEU A 166 -5.37 0.09 -12.24
CA LEU A 166 -5.97 0.56 -13.49
C LEU A 166 -5.78 2.07 -13.64
N TRP A 167 -6.03 2.86 -12.58
CA TRP A 167 -6.03 4.32 -12.67
C TRP A 167 -4.62 4.90 -12.65
N LYS A 168 -3.77 4.45 -11.72
CA LYS A 168 -2.44 5.07 -11.48
C LYS A 168 -1.32 4.45 -12.30
N VAL A 169 -1.42 3.16 -12.64
CA VAL A 169 -0.37 2.45 -13.39
C VAL A 169 -0.72 2.40 -14.87
N TYR A 170 -1.95 2.06 -15.22
CA TYR A 170 -2.36 1.90 -16.62
C TYR A 170 -3.04 3.14 -17.23
N GLY A 171 -3.26 4.19 -16.44
CA GLY A 171 -3.90 5.43 -16.91
C GLY A 171 -5.35 5.23 -17.37
N LYS A 172 -6.01 4.16 -16.92
CA LYS A 172 -7.41 3.84 -17.21
C LYS A 172 -8.35 4.48 -16.17
N SER A 173 -8.04 5.70 -15.76
CA SER A 173 -8.89 6.44 -14.83
C SER A 173 -10.28 6.59 -15.45
N PRO A 174 -11.36 6.39 -14.66
CA PRO A 174 -12.70 6.64 -15.12
C PRO A 174 -12.86 8.10 -15.57
N HIS A 175 -13.75 8.32 -16.53
CA HIS A 175 -14.15 9.68 -16.97
C HIS A 175 -15.11 10.36 -15.98
N TYR A 176 -15.47 9.69 -14.88
CA TYR A 176 -16.39 10.15 -13.84
C TYR A 176 -15.66 10.36 -12.50
N ASP A 177 -16.30 11.13 -11.62
CA ASP A 177 -15.79 11.46 -10.28
C ASP A 177 -15.61 10.19 -9.41
N ILE A 178 -14.58 10.17 -8.57
CA ILE A 178 -14.29 9.09 -7.62
C ILE A 178 -15.49 8.89 -6.69
N ASP A 179 -16.19 9.97 -6.32
CA ASP A 179 -17.41 9.90 -5.50
C ASP A 179 -18.48 9.04 -6.16
N GLN A 180 -18.68 9.25 -7.46
CA GLN A 180 -19.65 8.50 -8.24
C GLN A 180 -19.20 7.05 -8.41
N TYR A 181 -17.90 6.80 -8.65
CA TYR A 181 -17.34 5.45 -8.72
C TYR A 181 -17.64 4.65 -7.46
N VAL A 182 -17.31 5.22 -6.29
CA VAL A 182 -17.47 4.52 -5.03
C VAL A 182 -18.95 4.29 -4.72
N LYS A 183 -19.81 5.26 -5.03
CA LYS A 183 -21.26 5.10 -4.87
C LYS A 183 -21.80 3.94 -5.71
N ASP A 184 -21.52 3.92 -7.00
CA ASP A 184 -22.00 2.88 -7.93
C ASP A 184 -21.47 1.51 -7.55
N PHE A 185 -20.19 1.45 -7.16
CA PHE A 185 -19.56 0.24 -6.65
C PHE A 185 -20.23 -0.30 -5.39
N LEU A 186 -20.50 0.57 -4.40
CA LEU A 186 -21.17 0.18 -3.16
C LEU A 186 -22.60 -0.29 -3.43
N GLU A 187 -23.32 0.37 -4.34
CA GLU A 187 -24.65 -0.05 -4.77
C GLU A 187 -24.63 -1.49 -5.30
N ILE A 188 -23.65 -1.83 -6.15
CA ILE A 188 -23.46 -3.19 -6.68
C ILE A 188 -23.14 -4.18 -5.56
N ILE A 189 -22.30 -3.84 -4.59
CA ILE A 189 -21.97 -4.75 -3.48
C ILE A 189 -23.17 -5.00 -2.56
N ILE A 190 -23.88 -3.93 -2.19
CA ILE A 190 -24.98 -3.97 -1.23
C ILE A 190 -26.15 -4.74 -1.86
N ASN A 191 -26.58 -4.29 -3.05
CA ASN A 191 -27.79 -4.76 -3.69
C ASN A 191 -27.58 -5.96 -4.63
N GLY A 192 -26.34 -6.24 -5.05
CA GLY A 192 -26.03 -7.28 -6.03
C GLY A 192 -26.47 -6.91 -7.45
N ILE A 193 -26.23 -7.81 -8.41
CA ILE A 193 -26.49 -7.56 -9.84
C ILE A 193 -27.76 -8.23 -10.38
N LYS A 194 -28.38 -9.14 -9.62
CA LYS A 194 -29.54 -9.91 -10.07
C LYS A 194 -30.81 -9.13 -9.75
N CYS A 195 -31.64 -8.86 -10.76
CA CYS A 195 -33.01 -8.40 -10.54
C CYS A 195 -33.79 -9.51 -9.81
N GLU A 196 -34.38 -9.19 -8.66
CA GLU A 196 -35.40 -10.04 -8.05
C GLU A 196 -36.64 -9.99 -8.96
N VAL A 197 -36.98 -11.12 -9.56
CA VAL A 197 -38.20 -11.34 -10.36
C VAL A 197 -39.14 -12.21 -9.56
#